data_AF-A0A7Y6QRE0-F1
#
_entry.id   AF-A0A7Y6QRE0-F1
#
_cell.length_a   1.000
_cell.length_b   1.000
_cell.length_c   1.000
_cell.angle_alpha   90.00
_cell.angle_beta   90.00
_cell.angle_gamma   90.00
#
_symmetry.space_group_name_H-M   'P 1'
#
loop_
_entity.id
_entity.type
_entity.pdbx_description
1 polymer ?
#
loop_
_entity_poly.entity_id
_entity_poly.type
_entity_poly.pdbx_seq_one_letter_code
_entity_poly.pdbx_strand_id
1 'polypeptide(L)'
;MDQRGNERRRTDAGMAESIQFGVSLLFVAGKEEARRYLVKHGAPAHVIERILAAPPSARRPYGSHGSNDRRKTTGARPSAPPEV
;
A
#
# COMPACT_ATOMS: atom_id res chain seq x y z
N MET A 1 -22.92 16.76 -6.28
CA MET A 1 -21.61 16.56 -6.93
C MET A 1 -20.62 17.49 -6.27
N ASP A 2 -20.12 17.05 -5.12
CA ASP A 2 -19.57 17.92 -4.10
C ASP A 2 -18.11 18.23 -4.40
N GLN A 3 -17.85 19.41 -4.99
CA GLN A 3 -16.52 19.85 -5.41
C GLN A 3 -15.48 19.73 -4.27
N ARG A 4 -15.88 20.08 -3.04
CA ARG A 4 -15.07 19.94 -1.81
C ARG A 4 -14.59 18.50 -1.54
N GLY A 5 -15.35 17.49 -1.99
CA GLY A 5 -15.00 16.08 -1.86
C GLY A 5 -13.94 15.62 -2.87
N ASN A 6 -13.90 16.22 -4.06
CA ASN A 6 -12.84 15.96 -5.05
C ASN A 6 -11.55 16.71 -4.72
N GLU A 7 -11.65 17.90 -4.15
CA GLU A 7 -10.52 18.74 -3.78
C GLU A 7 -9.67 18.10 -2.68
N ARG A 8 -10.31 17.63 -1.60
CA ARG A 8 -9.64 16.86 -0.53
C ARG A 8 -8.88 15.64 -1.08
N ARG A 9 -9.54 14.80 -1.89
CA ARG A 9 -8.91 13.62 -2.52
C ARG A 9 -7.67 13.95 -3.35
N ARG A 10 -7.62 15.12 -4.00
CA ARG A 10 -6.43 15.57 -4.74
C ARG A 10 -5.31 16.00 -3.80
N THR A 11 -5.62 16.71 -2.71
CA THR A 11 -4.66 17.04 -1.66
C THR A 11 -4.09 15.78 -1.00
N ASP A 12 -4.95 14.79 -0.69
CA ASP A 12 -4.55 13.49 -0.15
C ASP A 12 -3.61 12.74 -1.11
N ALA A 13 -3.89 12.77 -2.43
CA ALA A 13 -3.07 12.11 -3.43
C ALA A 13 -1.66 12.73 -3.58
N GLY A 14 -1.56 14.06 -3.65
CA GLY A 14 -0.25 14.74 -3.73
C GLY A 14 0.60 14.57 -2.46
N MET A 15 -0.05 14.49 -1.29
CA MET A 15 0.63 14.15 -0.05
C MET A 15 1.09 12.69 -0.03
N ALA A 16 0.29 11.74 -0.55
CA ALA A 16 0.67 10.33 -0.66
C ALA A 16 1.89 10.12 -1.57
N GLU A 17 1.96 10.81 -2.72
CA GLU A 17 3.12 10.79 -3.61
C GLU A 17 4.38 11.33 -2.91
N SER A 18 4.27 12.49 -2.25
CA SER A 18 5.36 13.08 -1.46
C SER A 18 5.86 12.13 -0.35
N ILE A 19 4.94 11.43 0.33
CA ILE A 19 5.27 10.41 1.33
C ILE A 19 6.01 9.23 0.70
N GLN A 20 5.56 8.71 -0.44
CA GLN A 20 6.22 7.60 -1.14
C GLN A 20 7.64 7.97 -1.61
N PHE A 21 7.84 9.20 -2.08
CA PHE A 21 9.17 9.69 -2.45
C PHE A 21 10.08 9.87 -1.23
N GLY A 22 9.57 10.43 -0.12
CA GLY A 22 10.31 10.53 1.13
C GLY A 22 10.72 9.16 1.73
N VAL A 23 9.84 8.17 1.63
CA VAL A 23 10.17 6.76 1.96
C VAL A 23 11.26 6.23 1.02
N SER A 24 11.21 6.55 -0.27
CA SER A 24 12.23 6.10 -1.23
C SER A 24 13.60 6.75 -0.96
N LEU A 25 13.63 8.04 -0.63
CA LEU A 25 14.83 8.75 -0.18
C LEU A 25 15.44 8.15 1.09
N LEU A 26 14.63 7.66 2.03
CA LEU A 26 15.12 7.03 3.26
C LEU A 26 16.01 5.82 2.95
N PHE A 27 15.71 5.06 1.89
CA PHE A 27 16.50 3.91 1.47
C PHE A 27 17.68 4.26 0.55
N VAL A 28 17.60 5.37 -0.21
CA VAL A 28 18.62 5.73 -1.22
C VAL A 28 19.64 6.74 -0.68
N ALA A 29 19.19 7.77 0.03
CA ALA A 29 20.00 8.88 0.53
C ALA A 29 20.07 8.95 2.07
N GLY A 30 19.25 8.17 2.77
CA GLY A 30 19.25 8.05 4.23
C GLY A 30 18.30 9.01 4.95
N LYS A 31 18.33 8.94 6.29
CA LYS A 31 17.36 9.59 7.19
C LYS A 31 17.31 11.12 7.06
N GLU A 32 18.47 11.76 6.95
CA GLU A 32 18.55 13.24 6.93
C GLU A 32 17.93 13.84 5.67
N GLU A 33 18.19 13.27 4.48
CA GLU A 33 17.60 13.76 3.24
C GLU A 33 16.11 13.41 3.11
N ALA A 34 15.70 12.23 3.58
CA ALA A 34 14.27 11.91 3.70
C ALA A 34 13.54 12.92 4.60
N ARG A 35 14.13 13.28 5.74
CA ARG A 35 13.59 14.29 6.67
C ARG A 35 13.50 15.67 6.03
N ARG A 36 14.58 16.15 5.40
CA ARG A 36 14.64 17.46 4.71
C ARG A 36 13.57 17.56 3.62
N TYR A 37 13.44 16.52 2.80
CA TYR A 37 12.41 16.44 1.77
C TYR A 37 10.99 16.49 2.35
N LEU A 38 10.67 15.64 3.33
CA LEU A 38 9.33 15.58 3.91
C LEU A 38 8.93 16.88 4.62
N VAL A 39 9.85 17.53 5.33
CA VAL A 39 9.62 18.86 5.94
C VAL A 39 9.36 19.91 4.86
N LYS A 40 10.17 19.95 3.79
CA LYS A 40 10.01 20.88 2.66
C LYS A 40 8.65 20.72 1.96
N HIS A 41 8.13 19.50 1.89
CA HIS A 41 6.83 19.18 1.29
C HIS A 41 5.65 19.28 2.29
N GLY A 42 5.86 19.80 3.50
CA GLY A 42 4.78 20.05 4.47
C GLY A 42 4.16 18.79 5.07
N ALA A 43 4.88 17.66 5.11
CA ALA A 43 4.38 16.45 5.74
C ALA A 43 4.18 16.66 7.25
N PRO A 44 3.10 16.15 7.86
CA PRO A 44 2.87 16.28 9.30
C PRO A 44 3.97 15.61 10.13
N ALA A 45 4.40 16.21 11.23
CA ALA A 45 5.49 15.70 12.07
C ALA A 45 5.33 14.21 12.47
N HIS A 46 4.13 13.79 12.88
CA HIS A 46 3.83 12.41 13.24
C HIS A 46 3.98 11.42 12.06
N VAL A 47 3.80 11.87 10.81
CA VAL A 47 4.04 11.07 9.60
C VAL A 47 5.54 10.95 9.35
N ILE A 48 6.29 12.04 9.49
CA ILE A 48 7.75 12.08 9.35
C ILE A 48 8.41 11.14 10.38
N GLU A 49 8.01 11.23 11.64
CA GLU A 49 8.49 10.36 12.72
C GLU A 49 8.21 8.88 12.40
N ARG A 50 6.99 8.53 11.98
CA ARG A 50 6.64 7.16 11.57
C ARG A 50 7.50 6.65 10.41
N ILE A 51 7.82 7.49 9.42
CA ILE A 51 8.67 7.12 8.28
C ILE A 51 10.12 6.89 8.75
N LEU A 52 10.68 7.80 9.54
CA LEU A 52 12.08 7.73 10.00
C LEU A 52 12.32 6.69 11.09
N ALA A 53 11.28 6.31 11.85
CA ALA A 53 11.30 5.26 12.86
C ALA A 53 11.06 3.86 12.27
N ALA A 54 10.52 3.75 11.05
CA ALA A 54 10.34 2.46 10.40
C ALA A 54 11.71 1.77 10.20
N PRO A 55 11.89 0.52 10.69
CA PRO A 55 13.07 -0.26 10.33
C PRO A 55 13.08 -0.50 8.81
N PRO A 56 14.25 -0.68 8.17
CA PRO A 56 14.35 -0.95 6.73
C PRO A 56 13.77 -2.32 6.29
N SER A 57 13.08 -3.02 7.19
CA SER A 57 12.45 -4.32 7.03
C SER A 57 10.96 -4.18 7.41
N ALA A 58 9.97 -4.53 6.58
CA ALA A 58 10.04 -5.33 5.38
C ALA A 58 9.24 -4.69 4.24
N ARG A 59 9.87 -4.56 3.05
CA ARG A 59 9.11 -4.74 1.81
C ARG A 59 8.45 -6.11 1.92
N ARG A 60 7.12 -6.20 1.72
CA ARG A 60 6.45 -7.50 1.58
C ARG A 60 7.25 -8.33 0.58
N PRO A 61 7.58 -9.61 0.87
CA PRO A 61 8.24 -10.45 -0.11
C PRO A 61 7.34 -10.54 -1.34
N TYR A 62 7.80 -9.94 -2.44
CA TYR A 62 7.19 -10.14 -3.76
C TYR A 62 7.26 -11.64 -4.05
N GLY A 63 6.11 -12.30 -4.19
CA GLY A 63 6.06 -13.73 -4.49
C GLY A 63 4.99 -14.54 -3.75
N SER A 64 4.45 -14.08 -2.61
CA SER A 64 3.28 -14.73 -1.98
C SER A 64 1.96 -14.15 -2.50
N HIS A 65 1.79 -14.16 -3.81
CA HIS A 65 0.44 -14.26 -4.38
C HIS A 65 -0.03 -15.69 -4.09
N GLY A 66 -0.75 -15.88 -3.00
CA GLY A 66 -1.61 -17.06 -2.85
C GLY A 66 -2.51 -17.11 -4.09
N SER A 67 -2.40 -18.20 -4.87
CA SER A 67 -3.05 -18.29 -6.18
C SER A 67 -4.54 -18.02 -6.04
N ASN A 68 -4.98 -16.90 -6.61
CA ASN A 68 -6.37 -16.47 -6.54
C ASN A 68 -7.19 -17.06 -7.70
N ASP A 69 -6.70 -18.12 -8.38
CA ASP A 69 -7.48 -18.95 -9.31
C ASP A 69 -8.45 -19.82 -8.50
N ARG A 70 -9.42 -19.15 -7.89
CA ARG A 70 -10.57 -19.76 -7.26
C ARG A 70 -11.64 -20.03 -8.32
N ARG A 71 -11.27 -20.73 -9.40
CA ARG A 71 -12.23 -21.50 -10.19
C ARG A 71 -12.80 -22.60 -9.31
N LYS A 72 -13.77 -22.22 -8.48
CA LYS A 72 -14.79 -23.14 -8.00
C LYS A 72 -15.60 -23.58 -9.22
N THR A 73 -15.12 -24.61 -9.90
CA THR A 73 -15.94 -25.44 -10.77
C THR A 73 -16.94 -26.18 -9.88
N THR A 74 -18.03 -25.50 -9.51
CA THR A 74 -19.23 -26.12 -8.95
C THR A 74 -19.86 -27.00 -10.02
N GLY A 75 -19.30 -28.20 -10.15
CA GLY A 75 -19.71 -29.27 -11.05
C GLY A 75 -19.62 -30.62 -10.34
N ALA A 76 -19.84 -30.63 -9.02
CA ALA A 76 -19.99 -31.86 -8.25
C ALA A 76 -21.29 -32.56 -8.68
N ARG A 77 -21.18 -33.45 -9.67
CA ARG A 77 -22.22 -34.44 -9.97
C ARG A 77 -22.06 -35.57 -8.95
N PRO A 78 -22.99 -35.75 -8.00
CA PRO A 78 -22.85 -36.77 -6.96
C PRO A 78 -22.95 -38.17 -7.56
N SER A 79 -22.25 -39.10 -6.93
CA SER A 79 -22.11 -40.50 -7.34
C SER A 79 -23.16 -41.41 -6.69
N ALA A 80 -24.11 -41.91 -7.51
CA ALA A 80 -24.99 -43.09 -7.25
C ALA A 80 -25.91 -43.02 -6.00
N PRO A 81 -26.72 -44.05 -5.64
CA PRO A 81 -27.21 -45.26 -6.34
C PRO A 81 -28.76 -45.15 -6.54
N PRO A 82 -29.66 -46.17 -6.49
CA PRO A 82 -29.57 -47.66 -6.59
C PRO A 82 -30.56 -48.32 -7.62
N GLU A 83 -30.55 -49.67 -7.69
CA GLU A 83 -31.59 -50.66 -8.13
C GLU A 83 -32.32 -50.47 -9.49
N VAL A 84 -32.65 -51.50 -10.29
CA VAL A 84 -32.89 -52.95 -10.04
C VAL A 84 -32.18 -53.81 -11.07
#